data_AF-A0A0U2WQR9-F1
#
_entry.id   AF-A0A0U2WQR9-F1
#
_cell.length_a   1.000
_cell.length_b   1.000
_cell.length_c   1.000
_cell.angle_alpha   90.00
_cell.angle_beta   90.00
_cell.angle_gamma   90.00
#
_symmetry.space_group_name_H-M   'P 1'
#
loop_
_entity.id
_entity.type
_entity.pdbx_description
1 polymer ?
#
loop_
_entity_poly.entity_id
_entity_poly.type
_entity_poly.pdbx_seq_one_letter_code
_entity_poly.pdbx_strand_id
1 'polypeptide(L)'
;MTKGKIVEVTDTVSEIKELKGKWKEAIDSILKNATEQVDQVEKIKKLINESFDGNRPKETVQRSDYDTLNKEIEMVKNEELKATFPAKLILMKAMLDTQGQISALTQQQKEAEVNKALEKAKADTTKAAEQATGDDKLLLGYSDDQIEHTRVWLTLIGVKPSELNAKTITAETPLNPYDKGSATYPTDAIMLYGSYSAEGQIVYTSNRNGMINVYPVPSHWQIGAEVANDPEKVRALTQDILDNVQVVTVDVGKPRDVLDLIKIQK
;
A
#
# COMPACT_ATOMS: atom_id res chain seq x y z
N MET A 1 21.11 5.64 0.63
CA MET A 1 22.10 4.88 -0.16
C MET A 1 21.44 3.57 -0.59
N THR A 2 21.53 3.15 -1.85
CA THR A 2 20.86 1.93 -2.35
C THR A 2 21.89 0.81 -2.55
N LYS A 3 21.43 -0.45 -2.61
CA LYS A 3 22.29 -1.61 -2.90
C LYS A 3 23.10 -1.43 -4.18
N GLY A 4 22.47 -0.93 -5.25
CA GLY A 4 23.13 -0.62 -6.53
C GLY A 4 24.26 0.42 -6.39
N LYS A 5 24.06 1.48 -5.59
CA LYS A 5 25.12 2.47 -5.34
C LYS A 5 26.28 1.90 -4.52
N ILE A 6 26.01 0.97 -3.59
CA ILE A 6 27.08 0.31 -2.84
C ILE A 6 27.91 -0.60 -3.76
N VAL A 7 27.26 -1.32 -4.67
CA VAL A 7 27.94 -2.13 -5.69
C VAL A 7 28.83 -1.25 -6.57
N GLU A 8 28.31 -0.15 -7.11
CA GLU A 8 29.08 0.80 -7.92
C GLU A 8 30.32 1.35 -7.20
N VAL A 9 30.17 1.72 -5.92
CA VAL A 9 31.30 2.17 -5.09
C VAL A 9 32.28 1.02 -4.80
N THR A 10 31.78 -0.20 -4.59
CA THR A 10 32.62 -1.38 -4.35
C THR A 10 33.45 -1.74 -5.58
N ASP A 11 32.86 -1.67 -6.76
CA ASP A 11 33.53 -1.90 -8.04
C ASP A 11 34.61 -0.83 -8.26
N THR A 12 34.24 0.45 -8.08
CA THR A 12 35.18 1.58 -8.19
C THR A 12 36.36 1.43 -7.23
N VAL A 13 36.12 1.10 -5.97
CA VAL A 13 37.18 0.89 -4.96
C VAL A 13 38.08 -0.29 -5.33
N SER A 14 37.52 -1.34 -5.92
CA SER A 14 38.27 -2.53 -6.34
C SER A 14 39.24 -2.24 -7.49
N GLU A 15 38.98 -1.21 -8.30
CA GLU A 15 39.84 -0.77 -9.40
C GLU A 15 41.02 0.12 -8.95
N ILE A 16 40.97 0.70 -7.75
CA ILE A 16 42.03 1.59 -7.23
C ILE A 16 43.24 0.77 -6.78
N LYS A 17 44.20 0.60 -7.68
CA LYS A 17 45.44 -0.19 -7.44
C LYS A 17 46.33 0.33 -6.30
N GLU A 18 46.20 1.61 -5.95
CA GLU A 18 46.99 2.27 -4.89
C GLU A 18 46.44 1.97 -3.48
N LEU A 19 45.21 1.47 -3.40
CA LEU A 19 44.51 1.22 -2.14
C LEU A 19 44.94 -0.15 -1.59
N LYS A 20 45.81 -0.15 -0.58
CA LYS A 20 46.45 -1.37 -0.04
C LYS A 20 46.51 -1.37 1.49
N GLY A 21 46.73 -2.56 2.05
CA GLY A 21 46.93 -2.78 3.48
C GLY A 21 45.74 -2.30 4.31
N LYS A 22 46.02 -1.68 5.47
CA LYS A 22 45.02 -1.27 6.46
C LYS A 22 43.94 -0.33 5.89
N TRP A 23 44.26 0.48 4.89
CA TRP A 23 43.27 1.35 4.24
C TRP A 23 42.26 0.55 3.42
N LYS A 24 42.71 -0.49 2.71
CA LYS A 24 41.82 -1.39 1.98
C LYS A 24 40.92 -2.17 2.93
N GLU A 25 41.48 -2.74 3.98
CA GLU A 25 40.72 -3.46 5.01
C GLU A 25 39.65 -2.58 5.67
N ALA A 26 39.98 -1.31 5.96
CA ALA A 26 39.03 -0.37 6.52
C ALA A 26 37.88 -0.05 5.55
N ILE A 27 38.16 0.20 4.28
CA ILE A 27 37.11 0.49 3.28
C ILE A 27 36.25 -0.74 3.02
N ASP A 28 36.85 -1.92 2.85
CA ASP A 28 36.12 -3.18 2.66
C ASP A 28 35.19 -3.45 3.86
N SER A 29 35.64 -3.16 5.09
CA SER A 29 34.81 -3.25 6.30
C SER A 29 33.64 -2.25 6.31
N ILE A 30 33.86 -1.02 5.83
CA ILE A 30 32.79 -0.01 5.75
C ILE A 30 31.74 -0.43 4.71
N LEU A 31 32.17 -0.89 3.53
CA LEU A 31 31.28 -1.36 2.47
C LEU A 31 30.48 -2.59 2.88
N LYS A 32 31.11 -3.53 3.58
CA LYS A 32 30.42 -4.70 4.16
C LYS A 32 29.34 -4.27 5.14
N ASN A 33 29.67 -3.40 6.09
CA ASN A 33 28.70 -2.89 7.07
C ASN A 33 27.56 -2.12 6.39
N ALA A 34 27.86 -1.30 5.37
CA ALA A 34 26.84 -0.59 4.60
C ALA A 34 25.90 -1.56 3.87
N THR A 35 26.43 -2.63 3.29
CA THR A 35 25.64 -3.68 2.61
C THR A 35 24.72 -4.39 3.61
N GLU A 36 25.26 -4.81 4.76
CA GLU A 36 24.49 -5.46 5.83
C GLU A 36 23.35 -4.56 6.32
N GLN A 37 23.59 -3.25 6.49
CA GLN A 37 22.53 -2.31 6.89
C GLN A 37 21.44 -2.15 5.82
N VAL A 38 21.80 -2.14 4.53
CA VAL A 38 20.81 -2.06 3.45
C VAL A 38 19.97 -3.33 3.37
N ASP A 39 20.59 -4.50 3.44
CA ASP A 39 19.89 -5.78 3.43
C ASP A 39 18.94 -5.91 4.63
N GLN A 40 19.36 -5.44 5.80
CA GLN A 40 18.52 -5.39 7.01
C GLN A 40 17.28 -4.51 6.80
N VAL A 41 17.45 -3.32 6.22
CA VAL A 41 16.34 -2.39 5.94
C VAL A 41 15.37 -2.96 4.89
N GLU A 42 15.87 -3.60 3.84
CA GLU A 42 15.03 -4.27 2.83
C GLU A 42 14.20 -5.39 3.44
N LYS A 43 14.80 -6.19 4.34
CA LYS A 43 14.10 -7.23 5.07
C LYS A 43 13.00 -6.68 5.98
N ILE A 44 13.26 -5.60 6.72
CA ILE A 44 12.25 -4.92 7.54
C ILE A 44 11.10 -4.40 6.68
N LYS A 45 11.40 -3.74 5.55
CA LYS A 45 10.36 -3.26 4.62
C LYS A 45 9.48 -4.38 4.09
N LYS A 46 10.07 -5.52 3.75
CA LYS A 46 9.34 -6.71 3.34
C LYS A 46 8.39 -7.21 4.44
N LEU A 47 8.89 -7.36 5.67
CA LEU A 47 8.06 -7.78 6.82
C LEU A 47 6.92 -6.80 7.10
N ILE A 48 7.18 -5.49 6.97
CA ILE A 48 6.14 -4.45 7.07
C ILE A 48 5.07 -4.66 5.99
N ASN A 49 5.45 -4.81 4.72
CA ASN A 49 4.48 -5.02 3.64
C ASN A 49 3.69 -6.34 3.78
N GLU A 50 4.30 -7.35 4.37
CA GLU A 50 3.62 -8.62 4.69
C GLU A 50 2.64 -8.46 5.85
N SER A 51 2.92 -7.58 6.81
CA SER A 51 2.12 -7.39 8.03
C SER A 51 1.12 -6.23 7.98
N PHE A 52 1.24 -5.32 7.00
CA PHE A 52 0.45 -4.10 6.90
C PHE A 52 -0.22 -3.97 5.54
N ASP A 53 -1.44 -3.43 5.57
CA ASP A 53 -2.12 -2.86 4.42
C ASP A 53 -1.99 -1.34 4.53
N GLY A 54 -0.94 -0.79 3.90
CA GLY A 54 -0.62 0.63 4.04
C GLY A 54 -0.21 1.00 5.47
N ASN A 55 -1.10 1.68 6.20
CA ASN A 55 -0.86 2.14 7.57
C ASN A 55 -1.58 1.30 8.63
N ARG A 56 -2.43 0.35 8.21
CA ARG A 56 -3.14 -0.54 9.11
C ARG A 56 -2.45 -1.90 9.20
N PRO A 57 -2.18 -2.44 10.40
CA PRO A 57 -1.76 -3.83 10.51
C PRO A 57 -2.87 -4.77 10.04
N LYS A 58 -2.54 -5.84 9.31
CA LYS A 58 -3.51 -6.82 8.82
C LYS A 58 -4.16 -7.57 9.97
N GLU A 59 -5.43 -7.90 9.85
CA GLU A 59 -6.17 -8.66 10.87
C GLU A 59 -5.59 -10.07 11.11
N THR A 60 -4.83 -10.60 10.15
CA THR A 60 -4.16 -11.91 10.23
C THR A 60 -2.82 -11.87 10.97
N VAL A 61 -2.32 -10.68 11.31
CA VAL A 61 -1.03 -10.52 12.01
C VAL A 61 -1.05 -11.28 13.33
N GLN A 62 0.03 -11.99 13.60
CA GLN A 62 0.24 -12.73 14.83
C GLN A 62 1.33 -12.11 15.69
N ARG A 63 1.40 -12.54 16.95
CA ARG A 63 2.43 -12.08 17.89
C ARG A 63 3.85 -12.42 17.40
N SER A 64 4.02 -13.56 16.72
CA SER A 64 5.28 -13.97 16.11
C SER A 64 5.78 -12.99 15.04
N ASP A 65 4.87 -12.39 14.28
CA ASP A 65 5.20 -11.42 13.23
C ASP A 65 5.73 -10.13 13.89
N TYR A 66 5.08 -9.70 14.97
CA TYR A 66 5.52 -8.56 15.78
C TYR A 66 6.90 -8.81 16.38
N ASP A 67 7.11 -9.98 16.99
CA ASP A 67 8.38 -10.33 17.64
C ASP A 67 9.53 -10.38 16.62
N THR A 68 9.25 -10.94 15.43
CA THR A 68 10.21 -10.97 14.31
C THR A 68 10.54 -9.56 13.85
N LEU A 69 9.54 -8.74 13.55
CA LEU A 69 9.74 -7.36 13.11
C LEU A 69 10.51 -6.54 14.15
N ASN A 70 10.13 -6.64 15.42
CA ASN A 70 10.81 -5.95 16.52
C ASN A 70 12.29 -6.33 16.59
N LYS A 71 12.60 -7.64 16.51
CA LYS A 71 13.98 -8.14 16.52
C LYS A 71 14.79 -7.59 15.36
N GLU A 72 14.23 -7.58 14.15
CA GLU A 72 14.92 -7.05 12.98
C GLU A 72 15.15 -5.53 13.07
N ILE A 73 14.20 -4.76 13.64
CA ILE A 73 14.37 -3.33 13.90
C ILE A 73 15.47 -3.08 14.95
N GLU A 74 15.54 -3.88 16.01
CA GLU A 74 16.58 -3.75 17.04
C GLU A 74 17.99 -3.98 16.49
N MET A 75 18.13 -4.76 15.41
CA MET A 75 19.41 -5.01 14.73
C MET A 75 19.88 -3.84 13.83
N VAL A 76 19.05 -2.84 13.58
CA VAL A 76 19.44 -1.64 12.82
C VAL A 76 20.39 -0.80 13.67
N LYS A 77 21.61 -0.57 13.18
CA LYS A 77 22.66 0.16 13.92
C LYS A 77 22.57 1.67 13.72
N ASN A 78 21.98 2.11 12.62
CA ASN A 78 21.79 3.53 12.34
C ASN A 78 20.54 4.02 13.07
N GLU A 79 20.74 4.87 14.09
CA GLU A 79 19.65 5.38 14.94
C GLU A 79 18.61 6.21 14.17
N GLU A 80 19.03 7.00 13.17
CA GLU A 80 18.09 7.78 12.35
C GLU A 80 17.18 6.87 11.51
N LEU A 81 17.73 5.79 10.93
CA LEU A 81 16.97 4.79 10.20
C LEU A 81 16.08 3.96 11.14
N LYS A 82 16.63 3.57 12.30
CA LYS A 82 15.91 2.82 13.32
C LYS A 82 14.68 3.60 13.78
N ALA A 83 14.78 4.92 13.91
CA ALA A 83 13.69 5.82 14.29
C ALA A 83 12.53 5.92 13.26
N THR A 84 12.65 5.30 12.07
CA THR A 84 11.56 5.30 11.07
C THR A 84 10.53 4.19 11.26
N PHE A 85 10.86 3.14 12.02
CA PHE A 85 10.00 1.96 12.21
C PHE A 85 9.11 1.92 13.47
N PRO A 86 9.36 2.67 14.57
CA PRO A 86 8.62 2.54 15.83
C PRO A 86 7.11 2.76 15.70
N ALA A 87 6.67 3.68 14.82
CA ALA A 87 5.26 3.97 14.65
C ALA A 87 4.46 2.75 14.18
N LYS A 88 4.93 2.05 13.13
CA LYS A 88 4.29 0.81 12.67
C LYS A 88 4.35 -0.26 13.76
N LEU A 89 5.47 -0.39 14.45
CA LEU A 89 5.61 -1.36 15.53
C LEU A 89 4.60 -1.11 16.68
N ILE A 90 4.35 0.14 17.04
CA ILE A 90 3.34 0.52 18.04
C ILE A 90 1.94 0.17 17.55
N LEU A 91 1.59 0.49 16.30
CA LEU A 91 0.29 0.17 15.72
C LEU A 91 0.03 -1.34 15.71
N MET A 92 1.02 -2.13 15.32
CA MET A 92 0.95 -3.60 15.31
C MET A 92 0.69 -4.15 16.72
N LYS A 93 1.44 -3.64 17.71
CA LYS A 93 1.28 -4.05 19.11
C LYS A 93 -0.10 -3.65 19.65
N ALA A 94 -0.54 -2.43 19.39
CA ALA A 94 -1.83 -1.93 19.84
C ALA A 94 -2.97 -2.79 19.29
N MET A 95 -2.93 -3.12 18.00
CA MET A 95 -3.92 -4.01 17.38
C MET A 95 -3.96 -5.38 18.05
N LEU A 96 -2.80 -6.04 18.20
CA LEU A 96 -2.70 -7.37 18.81
C LEU A 96 -3.20 -7.38 20.26
N ASP A 97 -2.77 -6.40 21.06
CA ASP A 97 -3.18 -6.29 22.46
C ASP A 97 -4.69 -6.01 22.56
N THR A 98 -5.24 -5.16 21.69
CA THR A 98 -6.67 -4.83 21.65
C THR A 98 -7.52 -6.01 21.19
N GLN A 99 -7.13 -6.73 20.14
CA GLN A 99 -7.86 -7.90 19.65
C GLN A 99 -7.96 -8.98 20.73
N GLY A 100 -6.84 -9.29 21.40
CA GLY A 100 -6.83 -10.25 22.52
C GLY A 100 -7.71 -9.81 23.69
N GLN A 101 -7.68 -8.52 24.05
CA GLN A 101 -8.52 -7.99 25.13
C GLN A 101 -10.01 -7.97 24.78
N ILE A 102 -10.37 -7.52 23.57
CA ILE A 102 -11.77 -7.50 23.11
C ILE A 102 -12.32 -8.92 23.08
N SER A 103 -11.62 -9.89 22.49
CA SER A 103 -12.09 -11.27 22.45
C SER A 103 -12.37 -11.84 23.85
N ALA A 104 -11.49 -11.58 24.82
CA ALA A 104 -11.66 -12.03 26.20
C ALA A 104 -12.83 -11.33 26.91
N LEU A 105 -13.00 -10.02 26.70
CA LEU A 105 -14.02 -9.20 27.37
C LEU A 105 -15.42 -9.40 26.78
N THR A 106 -15.52 -9.62 25.46
CA THR A 106 -16.77 -9.96 24.78
C THR A 106 -17.29 -11.31 25.28
N GLN A 107 -16.40 -12.30 25.46
CA GLN A 107 -16.78 -13.60 26.06
C GLN A 107 -17.31 -13.45 27.50
N GLN A 108 -16.86 -12.41 28.22
CA GLN A 108 -17.29 -12.11 29.59
C GLN A 108 -18.46 -11.11 29.66
N GLN A 109 -19.03 -10.68 28.51
CA GLN A 109 -20.11 -9.67 28.43
C GLN A 109 -19.81 -8.35 29.17
N LYS A 110 -18.54 -7.91 29.17
CA LYS A 110 -18.09 -6.68 29.86
C LYS A 110 -17.99 -5.48 28.91
N GLU A 111 -19.11 -4.99 28.40
CA GLU A 111 -19.17 -3.88 27.42
C GLU A 111 -18.44 -2.60 27.88
N ALA A 112 -18.54 -2.24 29.16
CA ALA A 112 -17.85 -1.06 29.70
C ALA A 112 -16.30 -1.19 29.66
N GLU A 113 -15.77 -2.41 29.80
CA GLU A 113 -14.33 -2.67 29.70
C GLU A 113 -13.86 -2.71 28.25
N VAL A 114 -14.71 -3.14 27.31
CA VAL A 114 -14.45 -3.05 25.87
C VAL A 114 -14.24 -1.60 25.46
N ASN A 115 -15.10 -0.68 25.93
CA ASN A 115 -14.94 0.76 25.65
C ASN A 115 -13.61 1.32 26.18
N LYS A 116 -13.16 0.90 27.37
CA LYS A 116 -11.84 1.29 27.89
C LYS A 116 -10.69 0.75 27.05
N ALA A 117 -10.80 -0.48 26.56
CA ALA A 117 -9.80 -1.08 25.68
C ALA A 117 -9.69 -0.32 24.35
N LEU A 118 -10.82 0.14 23.79
CA LEU A 118 -10.85 0.99 22.60
C LEU A 118 -10.23 2.37 22.85
N GLU A 119 -10.52 3.01 23.99
CA GLU A 119 -9.88 4.30 24.34
C GLU A 119 -8.37 4.17 24.51
N LYS A 120 -7.89 3.07 25.10
CA LYS A 120 -6.46 2.78 25.17
C LYS A 120 -5.84 2.60 23.77
N ALA A 121 -6.52 1.88 22.87
CA ALA A 121 -6.07 1.70 21.50
C ALA A 121 -5.95 3.04 20.74
N LYS A 122 -6.90 3.96 20.97
CA LYS A 122 -6.83 5.33 20.44
C LYS A 122 -5.61 6.08 20.98
N ALA A 123 -5.35 6.01 22.28
CA ALA A 123 -4.17 6.65 22.88
C ALA A 123 -2.85 6.09 22.32
N ASP A 124 -2.76 4.77 22.11
CA ASP A 124 -1.57 4.15 21.52
C ASP A 124 -1.42 4.50 20.03
N THR A 125 -2.52 4.71 19.30
CA THR A 125 -2.51 5.27 17.94
C THR A 125 -1.97 6.70 17.92
N THR A 126 -2.35 7.54 18.89
CA THR A 126 -1.79 8.89 19.06
C THR A 126 -0.29 8.85 19.31
N LYS A 127 0.20 7.94 20.16
CA LYS A 127 1.65 7.78 20.39
C LYS A 127 2.38 7.33 19.12
N ALA A 128 1.77 6.44 18.33
CA ALA A 128 2.34 6.06 17.03
C ALA A 128 2.45 7.27 16.10
N ALA A 129 1.46 8.16 16.10
CA ALA A 129 1.50 9.41 15.34
C ALA A 129 2.64 10.34 15.77
N GLU A 130 2.87 10.47 17.07
CA GLU A 130 3.95 11.29 17.63
C GLU A 130 5.34 10.75 17.31
N GLN A 131 5.49 9.42 17.29
CA GLN A 131 6.75 8.74 16.99
C GLN A 131 6.97 8.49 15.49
N ALA A 132 5.98 8.71 14.65
CA ALA A 132 6.13 8.59 13.22
C ALA A 132 7.12 9.65 12.71
N THR A 133 8.06 9.21 11.88
CA THR A 133 9.04 10.09 11.24
C THR A 133 8.99 9.92 9.73
N GLY A 134 9.47 10.93 9.01
CA GLY A 134 9.52 10.93 7.54
C GLY A 134 8.18 10.62 6.88
N ASP A 135 8.22 9.59 6.05
CA ASP A 135 7.16 9.13 5.15
C ASP A 135 5.92 8.59 5.88
N ASP A 136 6.12 7.83 6.96
CA ASP A 136 5.02 7.27 7.74
C ASP A 136 4.23 8.39 8.43
N LYS A 137 4.89 9.46 8.89
CA LYS A 137 4.22 10.61 9.49
C LYS A 137 3.32 11.37 8.52
N LEU A 138 3.72 11.46 7.25
CA LEU A 138 3.01 12.26 6.25
C LEU A 138 1.66 11.66 5.87
N LEU A 139 1.55 10.33 5.88
CA LEU A 139 0.35 9.61 5.51
C LEU A 139 -0.46 9.13 6.72
N LEU A 140 0.05 9.34 7.94
CA LEU A 140 -0.64 8.94 9.16
C LEU A 140 -1.89 9.78 9.36
N GLY A 141 -3.02 9.12 9.62
CA GLY A 141 -4.32 9.76 9.80
C GLY A 141 -5.18 9.83 8.54
N TYR A 142 -4.63 9.48 7.36
CA TYR A 142 -5.44 9.21 6.17
C TYR A 142 -5.93 7.76 6.15
N SER A 143 -7.08 7.52 5.55
CA SER A 143 -7.65 6.18 5.44
C SER A 143 -6.85 5.33 4.45
N ASP A 144 -6.94 4.00 4.62
CA ASP A 144 -6.31 3.06 3.69
C ASP A 144 -6.84 3.24 2.26
N ASP A 145 -8.13 3.56 2.10
CA ASP A 145 -8.72 3.86 0.79
C ASP A 145 -8.13 5.13 0.18
N GLN A 146 -7.95 6.22 0.94
CA GLN A 146 -7.31 7.43 0.41
C GLN A 146 -5.87 7.14 -0.07
N ILE A 147 -5.13 6.36 0.71
CA ILE A 147 -3.76 5.99 0.38
C ILE A 147 -3.73 5.03 -0.84
N GLU A 148 -4.63 4.06 -0.90
CA GLU A 148 -4.72 3.10 -2.00
C GLU A 148 -5.12 3.79 -3.29
N HIS A 149 -6.20 4.58 -3.30
CA HIS A 149 -6.70 5.27 -4.49
C HIS A 149 -5.60 6.11 -5.15
N THR A 150 -4.86 6.85 -4.34
CA THR A 150 -3.79 7.73 -4.82
C THR A 150 -2.58 6.95 -5.33
N ARG A 151 -2.20 5.85 -4.66
CA ARG A 151 -1.14 4.94 -5.16
C ARG A 151 -1.53 4.24 -6.46
N VAL A 152 -2.78 3.80 -6.58
CA VAL A 152 -3.31 3.19 -7.81
C VAL A 152 -3.26 4.19 -8.96
N TRP A 153 -3.71 5.42 -8.72
CA TRP A 153 -3.62 6.49 -9.72
C TRP A 153 -2.19 6.77 -10.15
N LEU A 154 -1.26 6.92 -9.20
CA LEU A 154 0.16 7.15 -9.48
C LEU A 154 0.81 5.98 -10.23
N THR A 155 0.41 4.74 -9.92
CA THR A 155 0.96 3.54 -10.57
C THR A 155 0.51 3.43 -12.03
N LEU A 156 -0.78 3.69 -12.31
CA LEU A 156 -1.36 3.42 -13.63
C LEU A 156 -1.38 4.64 -14.56
N ILE A 157 -1.56 5.84 -14.02
CA ILE A 157 -1.62 7.09 -14.80
C ILE A 157 -0.38 7.95 -14.54
N GLY A 158 0.07 8.06 -13.29
CA GLY A 158 1.30 8.76 -12.90
C GLY A 158 1.26 10.30 -13.02
N VAL A 159 0.30 10.86 -13.75
CA VAL A 159 0.10 12.30 -13.88
C VAL A 159 -0.91 12.79 -12.83
N LYS A 160 -0.58 13.86 -12.11
CA LYS A 160 -1.48 14.46 -11.13
C LYS A 160 -2.70 15.08 -11.83
N PRO A 161 -3.94 14.68 -11.48
CA PRO A 161 -5.13 15.28 -12.04
C PRO A 161 -5.45 16.60 -11.34
N SER A 162 -6.39 17.37 -11.88
CA SER A 162 -6.93 18.57 -11.22
C SER A 162 -7.65 18.21 -9.91
N GLU A 163 -8.33 17.07 -9.90
CA GLU A 163 -9.05 16.48 -8.78
C GLU A 163 -9.00 14.96 -8.93
N LEU A 164 -8.98 14.23 -7.81
CA LEU A 164 -9.14 12.78 -7.83
C LEU A 164 -10.48 12.41 -7.20
N ASN A 165 -11.36 11.79 -7.97
CA ASN A 165 -12.62 11.29 -7.45
C ASN A 165 -12.54 9.78 -7.30
N ALA A 166 -13.19 9.26 -6.28
CA ALA A 166 -13.36 7.83 -6.08
C ALA A 166 -14.83 7.49 -5.89
N LYS A 167 -15.30 6.45 -6.59
CA LYS A 167 -16.66 5.96 -6.48
C LYS A 167 -16.67 4.44 -6.34
N THR A 168 -17.36 3.95 -5.32
CA THR A 168 -17.67 2.53 -5.20
C THR A 168 -18.76 2.12 -6.19
N ILE A 169 -18.54 1.01 -6.88
CA ILE A 169 -19.49 0.32 -7.74
C ILE A 169 -19.84 -0.98 -7.02
N THR A 170 -21.12 -1.18 -6.68
CA THR A 170 -21.53 -2.39 -5.98
C THR A 170 -21.48 -3.61 -6.90
N ALA A 171 -21.23 -4.79 -6.34
CA ALA A 171 -21.38 -6.06 -7.03
C ALA A 171 -22.75 -6.14 -7.74
N GLU A 172 -22.81 -6.93 -8.81
CA GLU A 172 -23.99 -7.11 -9.67
C GLU A 172 -24.40 -5.85 -10.46
N THR A 173 -23.70 -4.72 -10.32
CA THR A 173 -23.91 -3.56 -11.20
C THR A 173 -23.46 -3.90 -12.63
N PRO A 174 -24.23 -3.51 -13.67
CA PRO A 174 -23.81 -3.65 -15.07
C PRO A 174 -22.48 -2.94 -15.38
N LEU A 175 -21.58 -3.61 -16.13
CA LEU A 175 -20.34 -3.02 -16.62
C LEU A 175 -20.61 -1.84 -17.57
N ASN A 176 -21.53 -2.03 -18.52
CA ASN A 176 -22.09 -0.95 -19.31
C ASN A 176 -23.38 -0.44 -18.62
N PRO A 177 -23.38 0.74 -17.99
CA PRO A 177 -24.53 1.24 -17.24
C PRO A 177 -25.73 1.59 -18.13
N TYR A 178 -25.55 1.66 -19.45
CA TYR A 178 -26.60 1.99 -20.41
C TYR A 178 -27.35 0.75 -20.92
N ASP A 179 -26.90 -0.46 -20.58
CA ASP A 179 -27.47 -1.71 -21.07
C ASP A 179 -27.70 -2.72 -19.94
N LYS A 180 -28.95 -3.18 -19.79
CA LYS A 180 -29.33 -4.13 -18.74
C LYS A 180 -28.89 -5.58 -19.01
N GLY A 181 -28.55 -5.91 -20.26
CA GLY A 181 -28.02 -7.21 -20.69
C GLY A 181 -26.49 -7.30 -20.58
N SER A 182 -25.82 -6.22 -20.20
CA SER A 182 -24.38 -6.22 -19.88
C SER A 182 -24.05 -7.25 -18.80
N ALA A 183 -22.88 -7.86 -18.92
CA ALA A 183 -22.25 -8.56 -17.80
C ALA A 183 -22.11 -7.60 -16.59
N THR A 184 -22.02 -8.16 -15.39
CA THR A 184 -22.02 -7.41 -14.14
C THR A 184 -20.72 -7.61 -13.36
N TYR A 185 -20.39 -6.65 -12.48
CA TYR A 185 -19.21 -6.78 -11.62
C TYR A 185 -19.41 -7.94 -10.64
N PRO A 186 -18.45 -8.89 -10.53
CA PRO A 186 -18.58 -10.05 -9.65
C PRO A 186 -18.47 -9.70 -8.16
N THR A 187 -17.79 -8.60 -7.85
CA THR A 187 -17.59 -8.05 -6.49
C THR A 187 -17.65 -6.53 -6.53
N ASP A 188 -17.72 -5.88 -5.38
CA ASP A 188 -17.61 -4.42 -5.28
C ASP A 188 -16.30 -3.94 -5.91
N ALA A 189 -16.40 -2.95 -6.79
CA ALA A 189 -15.29 -2.33 -7.50
C ALA A 189 -15.17 -0.84 -7.14
N ILE A 190 -14.03 -0.25 -7.49
CA ILE A 190 -13.71 1.16 -7.29
C ILE A 190 -13.42 1.77 -8.65
N MET A 191 -14.06 2.90 -8.94
CA MET A 191 -13.75 3.75 -10.09
C MET A 191 -13.03 5.00 -9.61
N LEU A 192 -11.81 5.21 -10.11
CA LEU A 192 -11.06 6.45 -9.95
C LEU A 192 -11.15 7.26 -11.23
N TYR A 193 -11.36 8.57 -11.12
CA TYR A 193 -11.44 9.44 -12.29
C TYR A 193 -11.05 10.89 -11.96
N GLY A 194 -10.51 11.57 -12.98
CA GLY A 194 -10.20 13.01 -12.90
C GLY A 194 -11.45 13.89 -13.06
N SER A 195 -11.29 15.21 -12.91
CA SER A 195 -12.36 16.17 -13.22
C SER A 195 -12.74 16.15 -14.69
N TYR A 196 -11.76 15.89 -15.56
CA TYR A 196 -11.95 15.85 -17.00
C TYR A 196 -11.69 14.45 -17.54
N SER A 197 -12.46 14.03 -18.54
CA SER A 197 -12.31 12.69 -19.14
C SER A 197 -10.91 12.43 -19.71
N ALA A 198 -10.21 13.48 -20.17
CA ALA A 198 -8.84 13.39 -20.65
C ALA A 198 -7.81 13.10 -19.54
N GLU A 199 -8.14 13.36 -18.28
CA GLU A 199 -7.28 13.02 -17.14
C GLU A 199 -7.32 11.52 -16.82
N GLY A 200 -8.31 10.80 -17.37
CA GLY A 200 -8.39 9.34 -17.33
C GLY A 200 -9.35 8.79 -16.29
N GLN A 201 -9.51 7.46 -16.36
CA GLN A 201 -10.26 6.67 -15.39
C GLN A 201 -9.56 5.32 -15.17
N ILE A 202 -9.81 4.73 -14.01
CA ILE A 202 -9.37 3.38 -13.64
C ILE A 202 -10.55 2.70 -12.96
N VAL A 203 -10.87 1.46 -13.34
CA VAL A 203 -11.83 0.62 -12.63
C VAL A 203 -11.11 -0.62 -12.11
N TYR A 204 -11.19 -0.88 -10.81
CA TYR A 204 -10.46 -1.99 -10.20
C TYR A 204 -11.14 -2.56 -8.95
N THR A 205 -10.76 -3.76 -8.54
CA THR A 205 -11.04 -4.33 -7.21
C THR A 205 -9.75 -4.42 -6.40
N SER A 206 -9.79 -4.05 -5.13
CA SER A 206 -8.62 -4.19 -4.24
C SER A 206 -8.49 -5.60 -3.69
N ASN A 207 -7.27 -6.15 -3.71
CA ASN A 207 -6.96 -7.41 -3.03
C ASN A 207 -6.42 -7.20 -1.61
N ARG A 208 -6.34 -5.94 -1.14
CA ARG A 208 -5.84 -5.56 0.20
C ARG A 208 -4.52 -6.26 0.57
N ASN A 209 -3.60 -6.31 -0.41
CA ASN A 209 -2.29 -6.94 -0.24
C ASN A 209 -1.21 -6.28 -1.12
N GLY A 210 -1.47 -5.05 -1.58
CA GLY A 210 -0.61 -4.35 -2.53
C GLY A 210 -0.81 -4.76 -4.00
N MET A 211 -1.80 -5.61 -4.29
CA MET A 211 -2.23 -5.92 -5.66
C MET A 211 -3.68 -5.50 -5.89
N ILE A 212 -4.03 -5.25 -7.15
CA ILE A 212 -5.38 -4.91 -7.60
C ILE A 212 -5.72 -5.73 -8.85
N ASN A 213 -7.02 -5.92 -9.10
CA ASN A 213 -7.51 -6.46 -10.37
C ASN A 213 -8.14 -5.31 -11.17
N VAL A 214 -7.51 -4.92 -12.27
CA VAL A 214 -7.90 -3.80 -13.14
C VAL A 214 -8.79 -4.30 -14.27
N TYR A 215 -9.95 -3.68 -14.41
CA TYR A 215 -10.89 -3.97 -15.50
C TYR A 215 -10.60 -3.02 -16.67
N PRO A 216 -10.45 -3.51 -17.91
CA PRO A 216 -10.26 -2.67 -19.09
C PRO A 216 -11.57 -1.98 -19.55
N VAL A 217 -12.27 -1.34 -18.62
CA VAL A 217 -13.54 -0.65 -18.89
C VAL A 217 -13.26 0.65 -19.68
N PRO A 218 -13.89 0.83 -20.84
CA PRO A 218 -13.70 2.05 -21.62
C PRO A 218 -14.31 3.27 -20.93
N SER A 219 -13.70 4.44 -21.09
CA SER A 219 -14.27 5.69 -20.57
C SER A 219 -15.52 6.13 -21.31
N HIS A 220 -15.68 5.65 -22.55
CA HIS A 220 -16.83 5.91 -23.39
C HIS A 220 -17.18 4.65 -24.17
N TRP A 221 -18.46 4.27 -24.14
CA TRP A 221 -18.99 3.14 -24.89
C TRP A 221 -19.27 3.55 -26.34
N GLN A 222 -18.23 3.56 -27.18
CA GLN A 222 -18.35 3.83 -28.62
C GLN A 222 -18.81 2.58 -29.38
N ILE A 223 -20.00 2.08 -29.06
CA ILE A 223 -20.58 0.91 -29.74
C ILE A 223 -21.58 1.35 -30.81
N GLY A 224 -21.52 0.73 -31.98
CA GLY A 224 -22.47 0.97 -33.06
C GLY A 224 -23.87 0.44 -32.72
N ALA A 225 -24.90 0.96 -33.39
CA ALA A 225 -26.29 0.54 -33.19
C ALA A 225 -26.50 -0.97 -33.42
N GLU A 226 -25.70 -1.59 -34.27
CA GLU A 226 -25.72 -3.04 -34.54
C GLU A 226 -25.32 -3.92 -33.34
N VAL A 227 -24.52 -3.36 -32.42
CA VAL A 227 -24.10 -3.99 -31.16
C VAL A 227 -25.06 -3.56 -30.06
N ALA A 228 -25.34 -2.25 -29.94
CA ALA A 228 -26.18 -1.71 -28.87
C ALA A 228 -27.62 -2.24 -28.87
N ASN A 229 -28.16 -2.65 -30.03
CA ASN A 229 -29.52 -3.20 -30.14
C ASN A 229 -29.57 -4.73 -30.00
N ASP A 230 -28.45 -5.40 -29.76
CA ASP A 230 -28.35 -6.85 -29.61
C ASP A 230 -27.79 -7.19 -28.21
N PRO A 231 -28.67 -7.59 -27.27
CA PRO A 231 -28.26 -7.87 -25.90
C PRO A 231 -27.16 -8.92 -25.78
N GLU A 232 -27.12 -9.92 -26.67
CA GLU A 232 -26.09 -10.96 -26.63
C GLU A 232 -24.73 -10.42 -27.05
N LYS A 233 -24.68 -9.48 -28.01
CA LYS A 233 -23.42 -8.83 -28.41
C LYS A 233 -22.91 -7.88 -27.33
N VAL A 234 -23.79 -7.13 -26.67
CA VAL A 234 -23.39 -6.28 -25.53
C VAL A 234 -22.87 -7.14 -24.38
N ARG A 235 -23.56 -8.25 -24.09
CA ARG A 235 -23.12 -9.22 -23.09
C ARG A 235 -21.76 -9.82 -23.43
N ALA A 236 -21.52 -10.21 -24.69
CA ALA A 236 -20.24 -10.75 -25.13
C ALA A 236 -19.10 -9.72 -25.00
N LEU A 237 -19.34 -8.46 -25.42
CA LEU A 237 -18.37 -7.37 -25.28
C LEU A 237 -18.02 -7.10 -23.82
N THR A 238 -19.02 -7.08 -22.95
CA THR A 238 -18.80 -6.81 -21.51
C THR A 238 -18.22 -8.02 -20.79
N GLN A 239 -18.51 -9.24 -21.24
CA GLN A 239 -17.85 -10.45 -20.75
C GLN A 239 -16.35 -10.46 -21.10
N ASP A 240 -15.97 -10.01 -22.30
CA ASP A 240 -14.56 -9.88 -22.68
C ASP A 240 -13.76 -8.98 -21.72
N ILE A 241 -14.38 -7.93 -21.17
CA ILE A 241 -13.75 -7.10 -20.13
C ILE A 241 -13.47 -7.89 -18.85
N LEU A 242 -14.39 -8.76 -18.43
CA LEU A 242 -14.20 -9.64 -17.27
C LEU A 242 -13.11 -10.68 -17.52
N ASP A 243 -13.07 -11.24 -18.72
CA ASP A 243 -12.12 -12.27 -19.10
C ASP A 243 -10.69 -11.72 -19.26
N ASN A 244 -10.55 -10.41 -19.51
CA ASN A 244 -9.28 -9.70 -19.65
C ASN A 244 -8.90 -8.83 -18.44
N VAL A 245 -9.43 -9.11 -17.26
CA VAL A 245 -9.02 -8.46 -16.01
C VAL A 245 -7.52 -8.68 -15.76
N GLN A 246 -6.81 -7.61 -15.44
CA GLN A 246 -5.36 -7.64 -15.23
C GLN A 246 -5.01 -7.52 -13.74
N VAL A 247 -4.18 -8.42 -13.24
CA VAL A 247 -3.64 -8.31 -11.87
C VAL A 247 -2.39 -7.43 -11.90
N VAL A 248 -2.41 -6.33 -11.15
CA VAL A 248 -1.34 -5.33 -11.12
C VAL A 248 -0.83 -5.14 -9.70
N THR A 249 0.49 -5.06 -9.53
CA THR A 249 1.13 -4.66 -8.27
C THR A 249 1.14 -3.13 -8.17
N VAL A 250 0.68 -2.61 -7.04
CA VAL A 250 0.62 -1.17 -6.75
C VAL A 250 1.91 -0.74 -6.07
N ASP A 251 2.59 0.27 -6.63
CA ASP A 251 3.77 0.85 -5.99
C ASP A 251 3.36 1.66 -4.76
N VAL A 252 4.11 1.51 -3.67
CA VAL A 252 3.93 2.33 -2.46
C VAL A 252 4.19 3.81 -2.74
N GLY A 253 4.96 4.12 -3.79
CA GLY A 253 5.25 5.45 -4.29
C GLY A 253 6.06 6.30 -3.32
N LYS A 254 6.30 7.56 -3.71
CA LYS A 254 6.87 8.56 -2.79
C LYS A 254 5.75 9.16 -1.93
N PRO A 255 5.86 9.16 -0.59
CA PRO A 255 4.77 9.58 0.28
C PRO A 255 4.35 11.04 0.14
N ARG A 256 5.23 11.93 -0.33
CA ARG A 256 4.85 13.30 -0.69
C ARG A 256 3.93 13.35 -1.91
N ASP A 257 4.22 12.54 -2.92
CA ASP A 257 3.40 12.49 -4.14
C ASP A 257 2.02 11.91 -3.81
N VAL A 258 1.98 10.86 -2.99
CA VAL A 258 0.75 10.28 -2.44
C VAL A 258 -0.04 11.33 -1.66
N LEU A 259 0.59 12.02 -0.70
CA LEU A 259 -0.04 13.08 0.09
C LEU A 259 -0.62 14.20 -0.78
N ASP A 260 0.09 14.61 -1.83
CA ASP A 260 -0.33 15.69 -2.70
C ASP A 260 -1.52 15.33 -3.59
N LEU A 261 -1.73 14.04 -3.87
CA LEU A 261 -2.97 13.56 -4.49
C LEU A 261 -4.10 13.41 -3.46
N ILE A 262 -3.82 12.94 -2.24
CA ILE A 262 -4.84 12.81 -1.20
C ILE A 262 -5.50 14.17 -0.91
N LYS A 263 -4.72 15.25 -0.89
CA LYS A 263 -5.22 16.62 -0.67
C LYS A 263 -6.22 17.12 -1.71
N ILE A 264 -6.21 16.54 -2.92
CA ILE A 264 -7.15 16.88 -4.00
C ILE A 264 -8.19 15.79 -4.23
N GLN A 265 -8.19 14.75 -3.38
CA GLN A 265 -9.17 13.69 -3.44
C GLN A 265 -10.48 14.15 -2.80
N LYS A 266 -11.61 13.86 -3.46
CA LYS A 266 -12.95 14.13 -2.94
C LYS A 266 -13.76 12.85 -2.72
#